data_AF-A0A832WD34-F1
#
_entry.id   AF-A0A832WD34-F1
#
_cell.length_a   1.000
_cell.length_b   1.000
_cell.length_c   1.000
_cell.angle_alpha   90.00
_cell.angle_beta   90.00
_cell.angle_gamma   90.00
#
_symmetry.space_group_name_H-M   'P 1'
#
loop_
_entity.id
_entity.type
_entity.pdbx_description
1 polymer ?
#
loop_
_entity_poly.entity_id
_entity_poly.type
_entity_poly.pdbx_seq_one_letter_code
_entity_poly.pdbx_strand_id
1 'polypeptide(L)'
;YNPTEKSVNLSGWQISSSVGQKKTLTLPPSAIIKPGQFLVYSNQILWFSDISEQVVLKDKNGEIIDQTQVISDKKNDANSWQRKYDGLISDSNQWIFRMSSPGSSNGKLFGGPTNLTELTTSVTTDKKDYLLDETVTISGNVSKRVYQEKPSFSQQELTINVDGPAKFQQSFTMYPDANLKFKTKIKLDPVLGATLGTYKVDV
;
A
#
# COMPACT_ATOMS: atom_id res chain seq x y z
N TYR A 1 -5.43 14.22 -4.47
CA TYR A 1 -6.00 13.57 -3.27
C TYR A 1 -5.00 13.74 -2.14
N ASN A 2 -5.46 13.96 -0.91
CA ASN A 2 -4.61 13.97 0.27
C ASN A 2 -4.77 12.66 1.06
N PRO A 3 -3.80 11.73 1.00
CA PRO A 3 -3.84 10.47 1.76
C PRO A 3 -3.46 10.62 3.24
N THR A 4 -3.07 11.82 3.69
CA THR A 4 -2.54 12.03 5.05
C THR A 4 -3.62 12.47 6.03
N GLU A 5 -3.34 12.35 7.32
CA GLU A 5 -4.22 12.79 8.42
C GLU A 5 -4.17 14.30 8.69
N LYS A 6 -3.34 15.05 7.97
CA LYS A 6 -3.20 16.50 8.13
C LYS A 6 -3.59 17.22 6.86
N SER A 7 -4.02 18.47 6.99
CA SER A 7 -4.26 19.32 5.82
C SER A 7 -2.93 19.60 5.10
N VAL A 8 -2.93 19.49 3.77
CA VAL A 8 -1.78 19.79 2.93
C VAL A 8 -2.02 21.11 2.23
N ASN A 9 -1.09 22.05 2.39
CA ASN A 9 -1.13 23.35 1.72
C ASN A 9 -0.29 23.32 0.44
N LEU A 10 -0.95 23.53 -0.71
CA LEU A 10 -0.35 23.54 -2.04
C LEU A 10 -0.28 24.97 -2.63
N SER A 11 -0.40 26.00 -1.80
CA SER A 11 -0.32 27.39 -2.25
C SER A 11 0.99 27.65 -3.00
N GLY A 12 0.89 28.24 -4.20
CA GLY A 12 2.04 28.53 -5.05
C GLY A 12 2.63 27.34 -5.80
N TRP A 13 2.09 26.12 -5.60
CA TRP A 13 2.44 24.97 -6.43
C TRP A 13 1.93 25.16 -7.85
N GLN A 14 2.44 24.36 -8.79
CA GLN A 14 2.14 24.51 -10.21
C GLN A 14 1.67 23.21 -10.85
N ILE A 15 0.63 23.31 -11.69
CA ILE A 15 0.23 22.25 -12.63
C ILE A 15 0.63 22.72 -14.02
N SER A 16 1.54 22.00 -14.67
CA SER A 16 2.07 22.36 -15.99
C SER A 16 1.91 21.25 -17.02
N SER A 17 1.77 21.61 -18.29
CA SER A 17 1.91 20.69 -19.42
C SER A 17 3.40 20.47 -19.74
N SER A 18 3.80 19.25 -20.08
CA SER A 18 5.20 18.94 -20.40
C SER A 18 5.53 19.11 -21.88
N VAL A 19 4.54 18.98 -22.77
CA VAL A 19 4.71 19.00 -24.22
C VAL A 19 3.88 20.15 -24.85
N GLY A 20 4.36 20.74 -25.94
CA GLY A 20 3.64 21.80 -26.66
C GLY A 20 3.64 23.17 -25.98
N GLN A 21 2.47 23.66 -25.57
CA GLN A 21 2.20 25.07 -25.22
C GLN A 21 2.78 25.52 -23.86
N LYS A 22 3.40 24.62 -23.08
CA LYS A 22 4.02 24.88 -21.76
C LYS A 22 3.14 25.71 -20.82
N LYS A 23 1.83 25.44 -20.83
CA LYS A 23 0.88 26.17 -19.99
C LYS A 23 1.07 25.77 -18.54
N THR A 24 1.03 26.76 -17.64
CA THR A 24 1.24 26.55 -16.20
C THR A 24 0.13 27.24 -15.40
N LEU A 25 -0.51 26.48 -14.51
CA LEU A 25 -1.49 26.96 -13.54
C LEU A 25 -0.80 27.02 -12.18
N THR A 26 -0.70 28.23 -11.61
CA THR A 26 -0.23 28.39 -10.23
C THR A 26 -1.42 28.30 -9.28
N LEU A 27 -1.31 27.44 -8.27
CA LEU A 27 -2.39 27.18 -7.32
C LEU A 27 -2.55 28.37 -6.35
N PRO A 28 -3.79 28.80 -6.07
CA PRO A 28 -4.05 29.98 -5.25
C PRO A 28 -3.68 29.77 -3.78
N PRO A 29 -3.59 30.84 -2.97
CA PRO A 29 -3.36 30.74 -1.52
C PRO A 29 -4.38 29.89 -0.75
N SER A 30 -5.54 29.63 -1.34
CA SER A 30 -6.60 28.78 -0.79
C SER A 30 -6.47 27.30 -1.17
N ALA A 31 -5.40 26.90 -1.85
CA ALA A 31 -5.17 25.52 -2.31
C ALA A 31 -4.78 24.58 -1.16
N ILE A 32 -5.71 24.35 -0.23
CA ILE A 32 -5.53 23.47 0.92
C ILE A 32 -6.39 22.24 0.73
N ILE A 33 -5.78 21.05 0.81
CA ILE A 33 -6.49 19.77 0.74
C ILE A 33 -6.60 19.20 2.15
N LYS A 34 -7.82 19.07 2.66
CA LYS A 34 -8.09 18.41 3.95
C LYS A 34 -7.83 16.89 3.87
N PRO A 35 -7.65 16.19 5.00
CA PRO A 35 -7.48 14.74 5.03
C PRO A 35 -8.57 14.01 4.22
N GLY A 36 -8.17 13.08 3.37
CA GLY A 36 -9.09 12.28 2.56
C GLY A 36 -9.86 13.04 1.47
N GLN A 37 -9.54 14.30 1.22
CA GLN A 37 -10.23 15.12 0.22
C GLN A 37 -9.47 15.19 -1.11
N PHE A 38 -10.19 15.62 -2.14
CA PHE A 38 -9.68 15.90 -3.48
C PHE A 38 -9.71 17.39 -3.73
N LEU A 39 -8.71 17.86 -4.47
CA LEU A 39 -8.74 19.19 -5.07
C LEU A 39 -8.82 18.98 -6.57
N VAL A 40 -9.86 19.54 -7.17
CA VAL A 40 -10.18 19.38 -8.58
C VAL A 40 -10.03 20.72 -9.25
N TYR A 41 -9.29 20.75 -10.35
CA TYR A 41 -9.16 21.92 -11.18
C TYR A 41 -9.71 21.61 -12.56
N SER A 42 -10.63 22.46 -13.00
CA SER A 42 -11.01 22.56 -14.41
C SER A 42 -10.31 23.80 -14.95
N ASN A 43 -9.72 23.68 -16.13
CA ASN A 43 -9.01 24.77 -16.76
C ASN A 43 -9.58 25.07 -18.14
N GLN A 44 -9.05 26.08 -18.82
CA GLN A 44 -9.52 26.50 -20.13
C GLN A 44 -9.39 25.38 -21.17
N ILE A 45 -10.26 25.42 -22.19
CA ILE A 45 -10.21 24.53 -23.36
C ILE A 45 -8.81 24.62 -24.00
N LEU A 46 -8.30 23.50 -24.52
CA LEU A 46 -6.96 23.40 -25.15
C LEU A 46 -5.78 23.65 -24.19
N TRP A 47 -5.92 23.31 -22.91
CA TRP A 47 -4.79 23.37 -21.97
C TRP A 47 -3.73 22.29 -22.25
N PHE A 48 -4.18 21.10 -22.65
CA PHE A 48 -3.38 19.92 -22.92
C PHE A 48 -3.58 19.48 -24.37
N SER A 49 -2.54 18.91 -24.99
CA SER A 49 -2.66 18.18 -26.25
C SER A 49 -3.30 16.81 -26.01
N ASP A 50 -4.15 16.36 -26.94
CA ASP A 50 -4.74 15.02 -26.93
C ASP A 50 -3.69 13.91 -27.23
N ILE A 51 -2.50 14.31 -27.67
CA ILE A 51 -1.42 13.42 -28.13
C ILE A 51 -0.13 13.72 -27.35
N SER A 52 0.48 12.65 -26.84
CA SER A 52 1.82 12.65 -26.21
C SER A 52 2.02 13.73 -25.14
N GLU A 53 0.99 14.02 -24.37
CA GLU A 53 1.03 15.02 -23.31
C GLU A 53 1.28 14.35 -21.95
N GLN A 54 1.81 15.13 -21.01
CA GLN A 54 1.87 14.74 -19.61
C GLN A 54 1.54 15.94 -18.73
N VAL A 55 0.82 15.65 -17.64
CA VAL A 55 0.55 16.63 -16.58
C VAL A 55 1.64 16.50 -15.53
N VAL A 56 2.28 17.61 -15.20
CA VAL A 56 3.34 17.68 -14.20
C VAL A 56 2.90 18.56 -13.04
N LEU A 57 3.03 18.04 -11.82
CA LEU A 57 2.83 18.77 -10.58
C LEU A 57 4.20 19.19 -10.04
N LYS A 58 4.38 20.50 -9.81
CA LYS A 58 5.58 21.06 -9.21
C LYS A 58 5.26 21.76 -7.90
N ASP A 59 6.21 21.75 -6.98
CA ASP A 59 6.11 22.54 -5.75
C ASP A 59 6.34 24.04 -6.02
N LYS A 60 6.28 24.85 -4.96
CA LYS A 60 6.50 26.31 -5.05
C LYS A 60 7.92 26.71 -5.46
N ASN A 61 8.89 25.80 -5.34
CA ASN A 61 10.29 26.03 -5.72
C ASN A 61 10.58 25.55 -7.15
N GLY A 62 9.61 24.90 -7.80
CA GLY A 62 9.73 24.35 -9.16
C GLY A 62 10.19 22.90 -9.22
N GLU A 63 10.33 22.21 -8.08
CA GLU A 63 10.67 20.79 -8.02
C GLU A 63 9.49 19.93 -8.48
N ILE A 64 9.75 18.90 -9.29
CA ILE A 64 8.71 17.97 -9.77
C ILE A 64 8.33 17.01 -8.65
N ILE A 65 7.07 17.04 -8.23
CA ILE A 65 6.53 16.19 -7.16
C ILE A 65 5.82 14.95 -7.72
N ASP A 66 5.07 15.11 -8.81
CA ASP A 66 4.44 13.98 -9.52
C ASP A 66 4.24 14.32 -10.99
N GLN A 67 4.12 13.28 -11.81
CA GLN A 67 3.83 13.42 -13.24
C GLN A 67 3.04 12.22 -13.75
N THR A 68 2.17 12.46 -14.74
CA THR A 68 1.45 11.38 -15.41
C THR A 68 2.37 10.58 -16.34
N GLN A 69 1.93 9.42 -16.79
CA GLN A 69 2.57 8.79 -17.95
C GLN A 69 2.30 9.65 -19.20
N VAL A 70 3.18 9.54 -20.21
CA VAL A 70 2.96 10.13 -21.53
C VAL A 70 2.01 9.23 -22.30
N ILE A 71 0.73 9.56 -22.25
CA ILE A 71 -0.38 8.77 -22.78
C ILE A 71 -1.29 9.65 -23.61
N SER A 72 -1.98 9.06 -24.58
CA SER A 72 -2.88 9.79 -25.48
C SER A 72 -4.33 9.38 -25.24
N ASP A 73 -5.23 10.33 -25.39
CA ASP A 73 -6.67 10.09 -25.48
C ASP A 73 -7.21 10.88 -26.67
N LYS A 74 -7.52 10.16 -27.75
CA LYS A 74 -8.01 10.75 -29.00
C LYS A 74 -9.54 10.78 -29.07
N LYS A 75 -10.21 10.25 -28.05
CA LYS A 75 -11.67 10.17 -28.00
C LYS A 75 -12.15 11.27 -27.08
N ASN A 76 -12.95 12.19 -27.61
CA ASN A 76 -13.60 13.22 -26.81
C ASN A 76 -14.82 12.64 -26.07
N ASP A 77 -14.61 11.58 -25.29
CA ASP A 77 -15.63 10.95 -24.45
C ASP A 77 -15.41 11.27 -22.95
N ALA A 78 -16.21 10.67 -22.06
CA ALA A 78 -16.13 10.94 -20.62
C ALA A 78 -15.05 10.14 -19.90
N ASN A 79 -14.28 9.31 -20.60
CA ASN A 79 -13.18 8.54 -20.01
C ASN A 79 -11.95 9.41 -19.83
N SER A 80 -11.05 8.95 -18.96
CA SER A 80 -9.73 9.52 -18.80
C SER A 80 -8.76 8.47 -18.31
N TRP A 81 -7.48 8.73 -18.54
CA TRP A 81 -6.42 8.05 -17.83
C TRP A 81 -6.34 8.59 -16.40
N GLN A 82 -6.46 7.70 -15.43
CA GLN A 82 -6.40 8.03 -14.00
C GLN A 82 -5.68 6.94 -13.21
N ARG A 83 -5.20 7.27 -12.01
CA ARG A 83 -4.61 6.30 -11.07
C ARG A 83 -5.67 5.25 -10.69
N LYS A 84 -5.27 3.98 -10.58
CA LYS A 84 -6.15 2.87 -10.17
C LYS A 84 -6.68 3.06 -8.73
N TYR A 85 -5.86 3.60 -7.84
CA TYR A 85 -6.19 3.81 -6.42
C TYR A 85 -5.82 5.21 -5.93
N ASP A 86 -6.54 5.70 -4.93
CA ASP A 86 -6.29 7.00 -4.31
C ASP A 86 -5.01 7.00 -3.47
N GLY A 87 -4.11 7.96 -3.73
CA GLY A 87 -2.99 8.29 -2.83
C GLY A 87 -1.93 7.22 -2.62
N LEU A 88 -1.98 6.12 -3.38
CA LEU A 88 -1.02 5.04 -3.29
C LEU A 88 0.18 5.31 -4.22
N ILE A 89 1.41 5.23 -3.74
CA ILE A 89 2.60 5.34 -4.60
C ILE A 89 3.31 3.99 -4.57
N SER A 90 2.83 3.04 -5.38
CA SER A 90 3.42 1.71 -5.53
C SER A 90 3.15 1.14 -6.91
N ASP A 91 3.79 0.03 -7.25
CA ASP A 91 3.59 -0.70 -8.51
C ASP A 91 2.16 -1.22 -8.72
N SER A 92 1.33 -1.19 -7.68
CA SER A 92 -0.10 -1.50 -7.77
C SER A 92 -0.96 -0.27 -8.10
N ASN A 93 -0.44 0.96 -7.98
CA ASN A 93 -1.13 2.18 -8.40
C ASN A 93 -0.87 2.56 -9.86
N GLN A 94 -1.12 1.61 -10.75
CA GLN A 94 -1.01 1.78 -12.19
C GLN A 94 -2.08 2.74 -12.74
N TRP A 95 -1.84 3.24 -13.95
CA TRP A 95 -2.83 4.03 -14.68
C TRP A 95 -3.86 3.11 -15.35
N ILE A 96 -5.14 3.50 -15.31
CA ILE A 96 -6.24 2.80 -15.97
C ILE A 96 -7.07 3.80 -16.78
N PHE A 97 -7.57 3.35 -17.94
CA PHE A 97 -8.46 4.13 -18.78
C PHE A 97 -9.92 3.73 -18.53
N ARG A 98 -10.73 4.64 -17.97
CA ARG A 98 -12.16 4.41 -17.66
C ARG A 98 -12.88 5.74 -17.44
N MET A 99 -14.18 5.70 -17.15
CA MET A 99 -14.98 6.89 -16.85
C MET A 99 -14.32 7.77 -15.78
N SER A 100 -14.20 9.07 -16.08
CA SER A 100 -13.55 10.05 -15.21
C SER A 100 -14.26 10.15 -13.86
N SER A 101 -13.50 10.24 -12.77
CA SER A 101 -14.05 10.41 -11.42
C SER A 101 -13.57 11.70 -10.73
N PRO A 102 -13.81 12.90 -11.31
CA PRO A 102 -13.33 14.15 -10.75
C PRO A 102 -13.92 14.37 -9.35
N GLY A 103 -13.04 14.56 -8.36
CA GLY A 103 -13.43 14.78 -6.97
C GLY A 103 -13.96 13.54 -6.24
N SER A 104 -14.00 12.40 -6.92
CA SER A 104 -14.46 11.12 -6.38
C SER A 104 -13.32 10.12 -6.25
N SER A 105 -13.51 9.12 -5.40
CA SER A 105 -12.52 8.07 -5.16
C SER A 105 -12.27 7.24 -6.43
N ASN A 106 -11.01 7.00 -6.76
CA ASN A 106 -10.63 6.00 -7.76
C ASN A 106 -10.76 4.56 -7.23
N GLY A 107 -11.07 4.41 -5.95
CA GLY A 107 -10.99 3.16 -5.22
C GLY A 107 -9.80 3.18 -4.27
N LYS A 108 -9.89 2.31 -3.27
CA LYS A 108 -8.78 2.02 -2.36
C LYS A 108 -8.37 0.58 -2.62
N LEU A 109 -7.08 0.29 -2.53
CA LEU A 109 -6.67 -1.10 -2.30
C LEU A 109 -7.41 -1.59 -1.07
N PHE A 110 -8.06 -2.75 -1.15
CA PHE A 110 -8.47 -3.47 0.05
C PHE A 110 -7.19 -3.78 0.84
N GLY A 111 -6.92 -3.00 1.90
CA GLY A 111 -5.67 -3.04 2.68
C GLY A 111 -4.68 -1.88 2.47
N GLY A 112 -4.95 -0.91 1.58
CA GLY A 112 -4.14 0.32 1.35
C GLY A 112 -4.54 1.52 2.22
N PRO A 113 -3.65 2.50 2.42
CA PRO A 113 -3.46 3.19 3.70
C PRO A 113 -4.67 4.05 4.05
N THR A 114 -5.40 3.60 5.06
CA THR A 114 -6.33 4.43 5.83
C THR A 114 -5.77 4.35 7.24
N ASN A 115 -5.06 5.39 7.67
CA ASN A 115 -4.17 5.40 8.84
C ASN A 115 -2.96 4.44 8.75
N LEU A 116 -1.75 4.93 9.04
CA LEU A 116 -0.60 4.10 9.38
C LEU A 116 -0.81 3.45 10.76
N THR A 117 -1.82 2.60 10.91
CA THR A 117 -1.66 1.50 11.88
C THR A 117 -0.60 0.60 11.25
N GLU A 118 0.62 0.66 11.77
CA GLU A 118 1.72 -0.23 11.38
C GLU A 118 1.20 -1.67 11.29
N LEU A 119 1.70 -2.43 10.29
CA LEU A 119 1.41 -3.86 10.23
C LEU A 119 2.04 -4.51 11.46
N THR A 120 1.26 -4.68 12.52
CA THR A 120 1.70 -5.36 13.73
C THR A 120 1.30 -6.83 13.68
N THR A 121 2.21 -7.65 14.18
CA THR A 121 2.00 -9.06 14.48
C THR A 121 2.19 -9.25 15.99
N SER A 122 1.42 -10.15 16.58
CA SER A 122 1.64 -10.63 17.95
C SER A 122 1.79 -12.13 17.89
N VAL A 123 2.74 -12.68 18.64
CA VAL A 123 2.94 -14.13 18.73
C VAL A 123 3.15 -14.52 20.18
N THR A 124 2.53 -15.62 20.56
CA THR A 124 2.58 -16.19 21.91
C THR A 124 2.54 -17.71 21.82
N THR A 125 3.03 -18.34 22.88
CA THR A 125 2.92 -19.78 23.10
C THR A 125 1.94 -20.05 24.24
N ASP A 126 1.39 -21.26 24.32
CA ASP A 126 0.45 -21.64 25.38
C ASP A 126 1.10 -21.76 26.77
N LYS A 127 2.42 -21.94 26.84
CA LYS A 127 3.24 -21.97 28.07
C LYS A 127 4.59 -21.28 27.81
N LYS A 128 5.32 -20.97 28.89
CA LYS A 128 6.68 -20.41 28.81
C LYS A 128 7.76 -21.48 28.76
N ASP A 129 7.53 -22.60 29.44
CA ASP A 129 8.48 -23.69 29.60
C ASP A 129 7.82 -25.00 29.19
N TYR A 130 8.60 -25.86 28.55
CA TYR A 130 8.15 -27.15 28.00
C TYR A 130 9.17 -28.23 28.32
N LEU A 131 8.68 -29.45 28.51
CA LEU A 131 9.52 -30.65 28.49
C LEU A 131 9.73 -31.11 27.04
N LEU A 132 10.80 -31.88 26.80
CA LEU A 132 10.95 -32.61 25.54
C LEU A 132 9.75 -33.55 25.34
N ASP A 133 9.42 -33.79 24.08
CA ASP A 133 8.22 -34.49 23.59
C ASP A 133 6.88 -33.78 23.78
N GLU A 134 6.83 -32.65 24.49
CA GLU A 134 5.62 -31.83 24.54
C GLU A 134 5.31 -31.16 23.19
N THR A 135 4.03 -30.82 23.02
CA THR A 135 3.56 -30.04 21.86
C THR A 135 3.36 -28.59 22.28
N VAL A 136 4.11 -27.69 21.66
CA VAL A 136 3.94 -26.24 21.81
C VAL A 136 2.83 -25.79 20.87
N THR A 137 1.87 -25.03 21.40
CA THR A 137 0.86 -24.34 20.60
C THR A 137 1.28 -22.89 20.41
N ILE A 138 1.56 -22.50 19.17
CA ILE A 138 1.92 -21.13 18.80
C ILE A 138 0.67 -20.44 18.27
N SER A 139 0.35 -19.25 18.77
CA SER A 139 -0.81 -18.49 18.32
C SER A 139 -0.59 -16.98 18.40
N GLY A 140 -1.37 -16.24 17.63
CA GLY A 140 -1.20 -14.80 17.54
C GLY A 140 -2.25 -14.11 16.70
N ASN A 141 -2.04 -12.82 16.52
CA ASN A 141 -2.94 -11.94 15.77
C ASN A 141 -2.14 -11.08 14.80
N VAL A 142 -2.75 -10.74 13.68
CA VAL A 142 -2.28 -9.67 12.79
C VAL A 142 -3.24 -8.50 12.80
N SER A 143 -2.71 -7.30 12.61
CA SER A 143 -3.52 -6.08 12.49
C SER A 143 -4.41 -6.07 11.23
N LYS A 144 -3.99 -6.74 10.14
CA LYS A 144 -4.74 -6.84 8.87
C LYS A 144 -4.20 -7.94 7.96
N ARG A 145 -4.99 -8.32 6.94
CA ARG A 145 -4.53 -9.15 5.82
C ARG A 145 -3.78 -8.31 4.80
N VAL A 146 -2.77 -8.89 4.17
CA VAL A 146 -2.01 -8.28 3.07
C VAL A 146 -2.28 -9.07 1.79
N TYR A 147 -2.34 -8.39 0.65
CA TYR A 147 -2.61 -8.99 -0.65
C TYR A 147 -1.50 -8.61 -1.64
N GLN A 148 -1.10 -9.57 -2.46
CA GLN A 148 -0.22 -9.39 -3.61
C GLN A 148 -1.10 -9.30 -4.87
N GLU A 149 -0.86 -8.32 -5.75
CA GLU A 149 -1.63 -8.18 -6.99
C GLU A 149 -0.95 -8.80 -8.24
N LYS A 150 0.37 -8.98 -8.19
CA LYS A 150 1.17 -9.47 -9.33
C LYS A 150 2.09 -10.61 -8.91
N PRO A 151 2.26 -11.67 -9.73
CA PRO A 151 1.69 -11.83 -11.06
C PRO A 151 0.18 -12.14 -11.06
N SER A 152 -0.37 -12.54 -9.91
CA SER A 152 -1.80 -12.78 -9.69
C SER A 152 -2.25 -12.18 -8.35
N PHE A 153 -3.55 -11.93 -8.23
CA PHE A 153 -4.15 -11.50 -6.98
C PHE A 153 -4.23 -12.66 -6.00
N SER A 154 -3.46 -12.60 -4.91
CA SER A 154 -3.47 -13.57 -3.82
C SER A 154 -3.32 -12.88 -2.47
N GLN A 155 -3.79 -13.52 -1.41
CA GLN A 155 -3.43 -13.09 -0.06
C GLN A 155 -1.96 -13.44 0.20
N GLN A 156 -1.23 -12.61 0.93
CA GLN A 156 0.10 -12.96 1.43
C GLN A 156 -0.03 -13.91 2.61
N GLU A 157 0.81 -14.94 2.62
CA GLU A 157 0.97 -15.87 3.73
C GLU A 157 1.77 -15.22 4.86
N LEU A 158 1.48 -15.60 6.10
CA LEU A 158 2.38 -15.34 7.22
C LEU A 158 3.39 -16.46 7.30
N THR A 159 4.63 -16.13 7.67
CA THR A 159 5.69 -17.10 7.93
C THR A 159 6.02 -17.11 9.41
N ILE A 160 5.84 -18.26 10.07
CA ILE A 160 6.22 -18.45 11.47
C ILE A 160 7.54 -19.22 11.49
N ASN A 161 8.59 -18.60 12.04
CA ASN A 161 9.90 -19.23 12.20
C ASN A 161 10.13 -19.59 13.68
N VAL A 162 10.62 -20.80 13.91
CA VAL A 162 11.01 -21.32 15.22
C VAL A 162 12.47 -21.70 15.15
N ASP A 163 13.32 -20.92 15.82
CA ASP A 163 14.75 -21.16 15.94
C ASP A 163 15.07 -21.67 17.35
N GLY A 164 15.83 -22.75 17.43
CA GLY A 164 16.25 -23.37 18.69
C GLY A 164 17.73 -23.72 18.73
N PRO A 165 18.20 -24.30 19.84
CA PRO A 165 19.58 -24.74 19.98
C PRO A 165 19.95 -25.83 18.97
N ALA A 166 21.25 -26.12 18.84
CA ALA A 166 21.77 -27.17 17.96
C ALA A 166 21.34 -27.05 16.48
N LYS A 167 21.08 -25.81 16.00
CA LYS A 167 20.59 -25.49 14.65
C LYS A 167 19.18 -26.01 14.36
N PHE A 168 18.37 -26.21 15.39
CA PHE A 168 16.95 -26.47 15.20
C PHE A 168 16.29 -25.28 14.50
N GLN A 169 15.66 -25.52 13.36
CA GLN A 169 14.91 -24.51 12.61
C GLN A 169 13.65 -25.15 12.03
N GLN A 170 12.51 -24.52 12.25
CA GLN A 170 11.25 -24.91 11.63
C GLN A 170 10.49 -23.69 11.13
N SER A 171 9.89 -23.80 9.95
CA SER A 171 9.14 -22.71 9.32
C SER A 171 7.77 -23.22 8.86
N PHE A 172 6.75 -22.39 9.03
CA PHE A 172 5.38 -22.67 8.60
C PHE A 172 4.82 -21.47 7.86
N THR A 173 4.14 -21.71 6.75
CA THR A 173 3.34 -20.68 6.09
C THR A 173 1.86 -20.97 6.27
N MET A 174 1.07 -19.92 6.51
CA MET A 174 -0.38 -20.03 6.66
C MET A 174 -1.08 -18.71 6.33
N TYR A 175 -2.41 -18.71 6.38
CA TYR A 175 -3.23 -17.50 6.31
C TYR A 175 -3.90 -17.23 7.67
N PRO A 176 -4.04 -15.96 8.09
CA PRO A 176 -4.84 -15.63 9.25
C PRO A 176 -6.32 -15.91 8.97
N ASP A 177 -7.06 -16.31 10.00
CA ASP A 177 -8.48 -16.61 9.94
C ASP A 177 -9.34 -15.36 9.72
N ALA A 178 -10.67 -15.52 9.73
CA ALA A 178 -11.62 -14.41 9.58
C ALA A 178 -11.52 -13.34 10.69
N ASN A 179 -10.98 -13.69 11.84
CA ASN A 179 -10.77 -12.82 13.00
C ASN A 179 -9.34 -12.29 13.09
N LEU A 180 -8.55 -12.43 12.01
CA LEU A 180 -7.14 -12.03 11.94
C LEU A 180 -6.23 -12.79 12.92
N LYS A 181 -6.60 -14.02 13.28
CA LYS A 181 -5.84 -14.89 14.19
C LYS A 181 -5.13 -16.00 13.43
N PHE A 182 -4.02 -16.47 13.99
CA PHE A 182 -3.33 -17.66 13.50
C PHE A 182 -3.00 -18.60 14.66
N LYS A 183 -2.87 -19.89 14.34
CA LYS A 183 -2.55 -20.94 15.32
C LYS A 183 -1.87 -22.11 14.62
N THR A 184 -0.73 -22.54 15.14
CA THR A 184 -0.03 -23.76 14.71
C THR A 184 0.49 -24.55 15.91
N LYS A 185 0.99 -25.76 15.68
CA LYS A 185 1.56 -26.64 16.71
C LYS A 185 2.89 -27.21 16.24
N ILE A 186 3.82 -27.34 17.18
CA ILE A 186 5.13 -27.95 16.97
C ILE A 186 5.43 -28.94 18.08
N LYS A 187 5.96 -30.11 17.73
CA LYS A 187 6.32 -31.15 18.70
C LYS A 187 7.83 -31.04 19.00
N LEU A 188 8.19 -30.94 20.28
CA LEU A 188 9.59 -30.86 20.72
C LEU A 188 10.21 -32.26 20.86
N ASP A 189 10.11 -33.05 19.80
CA ASP A 189 10.61 -34.42 19.77
C ASP A 189 12.13 -34.43 19.49
N PRO A 190 12.97 -35.08 20.32
CA PRO A 190 14.40 -35.16 20.10
C PRO A 190 14.79 -35.77 18.74
N VAL A 191 13.97 -36.66 18.19
CA VAL A 191 14.19 -37.25 16.85
C VAL A 191 14.05 -36.18 15.75
N LEU A 192 13.27 -35.13 16.01
CA LEU A 192 13.14 -33.96 15.13
C LEU A 192 14.22 -32.90 15.40
N GLY A 193 15.21 -33.21 16.24
CA GLY A 193 16.32 -32.32 16.58
C GLY A 193 16.01 -31.35 17.72
N ALA A 194 14.90 -31.53 18.45
CA ALA A 194 14.62 -30.72 19.62
C ALA A 194 15.61 -31.04 20.76
N THR A 195 16.14 -30.01 21.42
CA THR A 195 17.11 -30.12 22.51
C THR A 195 16.77 -29.13 23.61
N LEU A 196 17.34 -29.32 24.80
CA LEU A 196 17.13 -28.39 25.90
C LEU A 196 17.74 -27.02 25.59
N GLY A 197 16.99 -25.95 25.86
CA GLY A 197 17.46 -24.58 25.76
C GLY A 197 16.34 -23.61 25.38
N THR A 198 16.72 -22.40 24.98
CA THR A 198 15.78 -21.35 24.62
C THR A 198 15.44 -21.41 23.14
N TYR A 199 14.14 -21.39 22.85
CA TYR A 199 13.60 -21.29 21.50
C TYR A 199 13.05 -19.89 21.26
N LYS A 200 13.22 -19.38 20.05
CA LYS A 200 12.70 -18.09 19.58
C LYS A 200 11.62 -18.35 18.54
N VAL A 201 10.52 -17.60 18.65
CA VAL A 201 9.44 -17.63 17.67
C VAL A 201 9.30 -16.23 17.07
N ASP A 202 9.37 -16.13 15.74
CA ASP A 202 9.20 -14.90 14.97
C ASP A 202 8.08 -15.06 13.92
N VAL A 203 7.34 -13.98 13.66
CA VAL A 203 6.20 -13.92 12.70
C VAL A 203 6.23 -12.64 11.89
#